data_AF-A0A928RX11-F1
#
_entry.id   AF-A0A928RX11-F1
#
_cell.length_a   1.000
_cell.length_b   1.000
_cell.length_c   1.000
_cell.angle_alpha   90.00
_cell.angle_beta   90.00
_cell.angle_gamma   90.00
#
_symmetry.space_group_name_H-M   'P 1'
#
loop_
_entity.id
_entity.type
_entity.pdbx_description
1 polymer ?
#
loop_
_entity_poly.entity_id
_entity_poly.type
_entity_poly.pdbx_seq_one_letter_code
_entity_poly.pdbx_strand_id
1 'polypeptide(L)' 'MEGTYLGWLDFRGLGLPEAAVDERLLLKARVDMTPGRIFGPGGEGFYRMNLACPRAVLERALTRIRGAFRE' A
#
# COMPACT_ATOMS: atom_id res chain seq x y z
N MET A 1 -18.18 -9.78 13.80
CA MET A 1 -16.72 -9.72 13.96
C MET A 1 -16.17 -9.32 12.61
N GLU A 2 -15.57 -8.13 12.49
CA GLU A 2 -15.11 -7.58 11.22
C GLU A 2 -13.60 -7.34 11.34
N GLY A 3 -12.80 -8.08 10.58
CA GLY A 3 -11.36 -7.79 10.44
C GLY A 3 -10.42 -8.99 10.43
N THR A 4 -9.32 -8.82 9.71
CA THR A 4 -8.12 -9.66 9.75
C THR A 4 -6.91 -8.77 10.05
N TYR A 5 -5.70 -9.31 10.07
CA TYR A 5 -4.47 -8.50 10.14
C TYR A 5 -4.04 -7.89 8.78
N LEU A 6 -4.92 -7.94 7.76
CA LEU A 6 -4.63 -7.45 6.41
C LEU A 6 -5.45 -6.18 6.13
N GLY A 7 -4.75 -5.05 5.98
CA GLY A 7 -5.34 -3.78 5.57
C GLY A 7 -5.49 -3.72 4.05
N TRP A 8 -6.63 -3.21 3.58
CA TRP A 8 -6.92 -3.00 2.16
C TRP A 8 -6.95 -1.50 1.87
N LEU A 9 -5.94 -1.02 1.13
CA LEU A 9 -5.69 0.41 0.93
C LEU A 9 -6.02 0.82 -0.50
N ASP A 10 -6.77 1.90 -0.66
CA ASP A 10 -7.18 2.45 -1.96
C ASP A 10 -6.22 3.56 -2.42
N PHE A 11 -5.52 3.35 -3.53
CA PHE A 11 -4.59 4.33 -4.12
C PHE A 11 -5.17 5.05 -5.33
N ARG A 12 -6.41 4.76 -5.73
CA ARG A 12 -7.04 5.33 -6.95
C ARG A 12 -7.24 6.84 -6.86
N GLY A 13 -7.38 7.37 -5.63
CA GLY A 13 -7.49 8.81 -5.37
C GLY A 13 -6.25 9.63 -5.73
N LEU A 14 -5.13 8.98 -6.06
CA LEU A 14 -3.90 9.68 -6.47
C LEU A 14 -3.86 10.03 -7.96
N GLY A 15 -4.78 9.50 -8.78
CA GLY A 15 -4.79 9.75 -10.23
C GLY A 15 -3.56 9.22 -10.98
N LEU A 16 -2.81 8.29 -10.37
CA LEU A 16 -1.61 7.69 -10.95
C LEU A 16 -1.92 6.33 -11.59
N PRO A 17 -1.22 5.95 -12.67
CA PRO A 17 -1.22 4.58 -13.15
C PRO A 17 -0.71 3.61 -12.08
N GLU A 18 -1.26 2.40 -12.01
CA GLU A 18 -0.91 1.40 -10.99
C GLU A 18 0.60 1.06 -11.01
N ALA A 19 1.22 0.98 -12.20
CA ALA A 19 2.66 0.79 -12.32
C ALA A 19 3.50 1.90 -11.65
N ALA A 20 3.02 3.15 -11.67
CA ALA A 20 3.70 4.26 -11.00
C ALA A 20 3.51 4.20 -9.48
N VAL A 21 2.37 3.67 -9.01
CA VAL A 21 2.14 3.41 -7.59
C VAL A 21 3.05 2.28 -7.10
N ASP A 22 3.14 1.18 -7.84
CA ASP A 22 4.07 0.06 -7.58
C ASP A 22 5.51 0.57 -7.44
N GLU A 23 5.98 1.34 -8.42
CA GLU A 23 7.33 1.89 -8.44
C GLU A 23 7.58 2.83 -7.26
N ARG A 24 6.65 3.75 -6.95
CA ARG A 24 6.80 4.67 -5.82
C ARG A 24 6.83 3.93 -4.48
N LEU A 25 5.98 2.93 -4.28
CA LEU A 25 5.97 2.15 -3.05
C LEU A 25 7.28 1.39 -2.86
N LEU A 26 7.71 0.66 -3.89
CA LEU A 26 8.89 -0.19 -3.80
C LEU A 26 10.19 0.62 -3.77
N LEU A 27 10.35 1.56 -4.70
CA LEU A 27 11.62 2.27 -4.91
C LEU A 27 11.77 3.53 -4.05
N LYS A 28 10.71 4.34 -3.92
CA LYS A 28 10.76 5.57 -3.10
C LYS A 28 10.42 5.29 -1.63
N ALA A 29 9.27 4.69 -1.34
CA ALA A 29 8.84 4.43 0.03
C ALA A 29 9.62 3.27 0.68
N ARG A 30 10.26 2.39 -0.11
CA ARG A 30 10.93 1.18 0.39
C ARG A 30 9.98 0.31 1.22
N VAL A 31 8.72 0.22 0.77
CA VAL A 31 7.67 -0.59 1.37
C VAL A 31 7.06 -1.46 0.29
N ASP A 32 7.14 -2.77 0.50
CA ASP A 32 6.49 -3.74 -0.38
C ASP A 32 5.07 -4.04 0.14
N MET A 33 4.10 -4.08 -0.78
CA MET A 33 2.70 -4.38 -0.50
C MET A 33 2.17 -5.29 -1.61
N THR A 34 1.23 -6.16 -1.27
CA THR A 34 0.66 -7.05 -2.27
C THR A 34 -0.34 -6.27 -3.14
N PRO A 35 -0.13 -6.15 -4.46
CA PRO A 35 -1.07 -5.43 -5.32
C PRO A 35 -2.41 -6.14 -5.40
N GLY A 36 -3.50 -5.38 -5.38
CA GLY A 36 -4.85 -5.92 -5.29
C GLY A 36 -5.28 -6.67 -6.55
N ARG A 37 -4.74 -6.32 -7.71
CA ARG A 37 -4.96 -6.99 -9.00
C ARG A 37 -4.71 -8.50 -8.98
N ILE A 38 -3.85 -9.00 -8.07
CA ILE A 38 -3.58 -10.45 -7.99
C ILE A 38 -4.76 -11.25 -7.41
N PHE A 39 -5.72 -10.58 -6.76
CA PHE A 39 -6.89 -11.22 -6.17
C PHE A 39 -8.09 -11.28 -7.12
N GLY A 40 -7.92 -10.81 -8.35
CA GLY A 40 -8.94 -10.82 -9.39
C GLY A 40 -9.62 -9.47 -9.62
N PRO A 41 -10.66 -9.45 -10.48
CA PRO A 41 -11.35 -8.22 -10.87
C PRO A 41 -11.91 -7.44 -9.69
N GLY A 42 -11.73 -6.12 -9.70
CA GLY A 42 -12.13 -5.22 -8.62
C GLY A 42 -11.02 -4.94 -7.60
N GLY A 43 -9.87 -5.62 -7.72
CA GLY A 43 -8.68 -5.36 -6.91
C GLY A 43 -7.73 -4.30 -7.49
N GLU A 44 -7.98 -3.83 -8.70
CA GLU A 44 -7.13 -2.85 -9.39
C GLU A 44 -7.05 -1.52 -8.61
N GLY A 45 -5.85 -0.98 -8.49
CA GLY A 45 -5.58 0.24 -7.70
C GLY A 45 -5.67 0.08 -6.18
N PHE A 46 -5.95 -1.11 -5.66
CA PHE A 46 -5.86 -1.43 -4.24
C PHE A 46 -4.56 -2.13 -3.87
N TYR A 47 -4.17 -2.05 -2.61
CA TYR A 47 -2.97 -2.70 -2.09
C TYR A 47 -3.24 -3.31 -0.72
N ARG A 48 -2.76 -4.55 -0.51
CA ARG A 48 -2.86 -5.25 0.76
C ARG A 48 -1.60 -5.03 1.60
N MET A 49 -1.78 -4.46 2.79
CA MET A 49 -0.73 -4.27 3.79
C MET A 49 -0.89 -5.29 4.92
N ASN A 50 0.22 -5.91 5.32
CA ASN A 50 0.26 -6.75 6.52
C ASN A 50 0.44 -5.88 7.78
N LEU A 51 -0.55 -5.92 8.68
CA LEU A 51 -0.56 -5.18 9.94
C LEU A 51 -0.03 -6.00 11.13
N ALA A 52 0.26 -7.29 10.94
CA ALA A 52 0.86 -8.18 11.94
C ALA A 52 2.37 -7.92 12.08
N CYS A 53 2.74 -6.71 12.48
CA CYS A 53 4.12 -6.31 12.77
C CYS A 53 4.18 -5.38 13.99
N PRO A 54 5.36 -5.15 14.60
CA PRO A 54 5.48 -4.18 15.68
C PRO A 54 5.02 -2.79 15.25
N ARG A 55 4.37 -2.05 16.16
CA ARG A 55 3.84 -0.71 15.88
C ARG A 55 4.87 0.26 15.30
N ALA A 56 6.09 0.23 15.83
CA ALA A 56 7.19 1.04 15.34
C ALA A 56 7.57 0.75 13.87
N VAL A 57 7.39 -0.50 13.42
CA VAL A 57 7.63 -0.88 12.01
C VAL A 57 6.52 -0.31 11.13
N LEU A 58 5.26 -0.46 11.55
CA LEU A 58 4.11 0.10 10.84
C LEU A 58 4.19 1.63 10.72
N GLU A 59 4.46 2.33 11.81
CA GLU A 59 4.60 3.80 11.82
C GLU A 59 5.70 4.29 10.87
N ARG A 60 6.84 3.59 10.83
CA ARG A 60 7.94 3.88 9.91
C ARG A 60 7.52 3.66 8.46
N ALA A 61 6.82 2.56 8.15
CA ALA A 61 6.32 2.28 6.81
C ALA A 61 5.32 3.36 6.34
N LEU A 62 4.33 3.71 7.18
CA LEU A 62 3.35 4.75 6.88
C LEU A 62 4.01 6.13 6.67
N THR A 63 5.02 6.46 7.47
CA THR A 63 5.79 7.70 7.31
C THR A 63 6.52 7.76 5.97
N ARG A 64 7.14 6.66 5.54
CA ARG A 64 7.82 6.57 4.24
C ARG A 64 6.84 6.63 3.07
N ILE A 65 5.70 5.95 3.15
CA ILE A 65 4.63 6.01 2.14
C ILE A 65 4.16 7.46 1.99
N ARG A 66 3.79 8.11 3.10
CA ARG A 66 3.36 9.51 3.08
C ARG A 66 4.42 10.42 2.45
N GLY A 67 5.69 10.20 2.73
CA GLY A 67 6.80 10.96 2.10
C GLY A 67 6.85 10.78 0.58
N ALA A 68 6.71 9.55 0.09
CA ALA A 68 6.80 9.21 -1.32
C ALA A 68 5.65 9.77 -2.20
N PHE A 69 4.53 10.18 -1.59
CA PHE A 69 3.35 10.71 -2.30
C PHE A 69 3.02 12.18 -2.01
N ARG A 70 3.85 12.90 -1.24
CA ARG A 70 3.67 14.34 -0.93
C ARG A 70 4.56 15.29 -1.74
N GLU A 71 5.31 14.77 -2.72
CA GLU A 71 6.09 15.57 -3.68
C GLU A 71 5.20 16.20 -4.75
#